data_AF-A0A9W5PYY4-F1
#
_entry.id   AF-A0A9W5PYY4-F1
#
_cell.length_a   1.000
_cell.length_b   1.000
_cell.length_c   1.000
_cell.angle_alpha   90.00
_cell.angle_beta   90.00
_cell.angle_gamma   90.00
#
_symmetry.space_group_name_H-M   'P 1'
#
loop_
_entity.id
_entity.type
_entity.pdbx_description
1 polymer ?
#
loop_
_entity_poly.entity_id
_entity_poly.type
_entity_poly.pdbx_seq_one_letter_code
_entity_poly.pdbx_strand_id
1 'polypeptide(L)'
;MNSLQEIELAEVDELQDAEKQFEISDLEALNWAFRKLTALKAEEKKITTLANVERDRIAQWEQKELKPIHDSISFFETHIQRYHAEQLAADPKQKTISTPYGKSKTRKSGEAPEQQDKEKLLQYAIENHLDDCLKTEVKWGDLKKKFKIEEISGEKVIVDEDGQIVPGVTVKPESISYSVEV
;
A
#
# COMPACT_ATOMS: atom_id res chain seq x y z
N MET A 1 26.24 5.40 -11.45
CA MET A 1 27.43 5.10 -10.62
C MET A 1 28.50 6.08 -10.99
N ASN A 2 29.38 6.39 -10.03
CA ASN A 2 30.65 7.02 -10.33
C ASN A 2 31.78 5.98 -10.34
N SER A 3 32.95 6.38 -10.82
CA SER A 3 34.13 5.50 -10.94
C SER A 3 34.58 4.91 -9.60
N LEU A 4 34.40 5.63 -8.49
CA LEU A 4 34.71 5.12 -7.15
C LEU A 4 33.80 3.93 -6.80
N GLN A 5 32.49 4.06 -7.00
CA GLN A 5 31.53 2.99 -6.72
C GLN A 5 31.76 1.74 -7.57
N GLU A 6 32.24 1.90 -8.81
CA GLU A 6 32.57 0.77 -9.69
C GLU A 6 33.75 -0.05 -9.15
N ILE A 7 34.80 0.65 -8.68
CA ILE A 7 35.94 0.00 -8.01
C ILE A 7 35.48 -0.69 -6.73
N GLU A 8 34.66 0.01 -5.93
CA GLU A 8 34.17 -0.55 -4.67
C GLU A 8 33.32 -1.81 -4.91
N LEU A 9 32.54 -1.87 -6.00
CA LEU A 9 31.76 -3.05 -6.38
C LEU A 9 32.63 -4.22 -6.84
N ALA A 10 33.63 -3.96 -7.68
CA ALA A 10 34.55 -4.99 -8.15
C ALA A 10 35.27 -5.65 -6.97
N GLU A 11 35.71 -4.84 -6.00
CA GLU A 11 36.27 -5.34 -4.74
C GLU A 11 35.27 -6.16 -3.92
N VAL A 12 33.96 -5.86 -3.94
CA VAL A 12 32.94 -6.71 -3.27
C VAL A 12 32.81 -8.07 -3.95
N ASP A 13 32.77 -8.11 -5.28
CA ASP A 13 32.66 -9.37 -6.02
C ASP A 13 33.86 -10.28 -5.80
N GLU A 14 35.05 -9.72 -5.59
CA GLU A 14 36.28 -10.47 -5.26
C GLU A 14 36.29 -11.02 -3.82
N LEU A 15 35.42 -10.53 -2.93
CA LEU A 15 35.36 -10.92 -1.51
C LEU A 15 34.45 -12.13 -1.24
N GLN A 16 33.84 -12.73 -2.26
CA GLN A 16 32.84 -13.81 -2.12
C GLN A 16 33.36 -15.07 -1.39
N ASP A 17 34.67 -15.25 -1.22
CA ASP A 17 35.25 -16.35 -0.41
C ASP A 17 35.60 -15.96 1.05
N ALA A 18 35.60 -14.66 1.39
CA ALA A 18 36.02 -14.12 2.70
C ALA A 18 34.86 -13.69 3.63
N GLU A 19 33.60 -13.76 3.16
CA GLU A 19 32.41 -13.25 3.88
C GLU A 19 32.22 -13.83 5.29
N LYS A 20 32.80 -15.00 5.59
CA LYS A 20 32.63 -15.65 6.90
C LYS A 20 33.39 -14.99 8.05
N GLN A 21 34.22 -13.97 7.80
CA GLN A 21 35.13 -13.45 8.83
C GLN A 21 35.24 -11.91 8.89
N PHE A 22 34.44 -11.15 8.15
CA PHE A 22 34.45 -9.69 8.24
C PHE A 22 33.70 -9.20 9.49
N GLU A 23 34.39 -8.43 10.34
CA GLU A 23 33.85 -7.78 11.54
C GLU A 23 34.24 -6.31 11.56
N ILE A 24 33.34 -5.43 12.01
CA ILE A 24 33.61 -4.00 12.15
C ILE A 24 34.13 -3.75 13.56
N SER A 25 35.44 -3.61 13.70
CA SER A 25 36.11 -3.34 14.98
C SER A 25 36.49 -1.88 15.20
N ASP A 26 36.50 -1.05 14.16
CA ASP A 26 36.90 0.36 14.21
C ASP A 26 36.15 1.24 13.19
N LEU A 27 36.42 2.55 13.24
CA LEU A 27 35.78 3.54 12.36
C LEU A 27 36.22 3.40 10.89
N GLU A 28 37.42 2.90 10.62
CA GLU A 28 37.91 2.73 9.25
C GLU A 28 37.18 1.56 8.57
N ALA A 29 37.04 0.44 9.28
CA ALA A 29 36.23 -0.72 8.88
C ALA A 29 34.76 -0.35 8.68
N LEU A 30 34.20 0.51 9.56
CA LEU A 30 32.84 1.02 9.40
C LEU A 30 32.69 1.88 8.14
N ASN A 31 33.61 2.82 7.91
CA ASN A 31 33.62 3.66 6.71
C ASN A 31 33.76 2.83 5.43
N TRP A 32 34.60 1.80 5.45
CA TRP A 32 34.73 0.85 4.35
C TRP A 32 33.42 0.10 4.09
N ALA A 33 32.77 -0.42 5.13
CA ALA A 33 31.47 -1.08 5.01
C ALA A 33 30.40 -0.14 4.41
N PHE A 34 30.37 1.14 4.81
CA PHE A 34 29.47 2.12 4.20
C PHE A 34 29.78 2.39 2.73
N ARG A 35 31.05 2.50 2.33
CA ARG A 35 31.41 2.66 0.90
C ARG A 35 30.93 1.48 0.06
N LYS A 36 31.13 0.24 0.55
CA LYS A 36 30.63 -0.96 -0.11
C LYS A 36 29.11 -0.96 -0.22
N LEU A 37 28.43 -0.65 0.88
CA LEU A 37 26.96 -0.61 0.91
C LEU A 37 26.39 0.46 -0.03
N THR A 38 26.98 1.66 -0.10
CA THR A 38 26.58 2.70 -1.04
C THR A 38 26.74 2.23 -2.49
N ALA A 39 27.84 1.56 -2.81
CA ALA A 39 28.08 1.03 -4.15
C ALA A 39 27.03 -0.05 -4.51
N LEU A 40 26.77 -1.00 -3.61
CA LEU A 40 25.75 -2.04 -3.79
C LEU A 40 24.34 -1.46 -3.99
N LYS A 41 23.92 -0.51 -3.14
CA LYS A 41 22.63 0.19 -3.32
C LYS A 41 22.57 0.96 -4.64
N ALA A 42 23.68 1.54 -5.09
CA ALA A 42 23.72 2.21 -6.39
C ALA A 42 23.53 1.21 -7.54
N GLU A 43 24.08 0.00 -7.45
CA GLU A 43 23.88 -1.05 -8.45
C GLU A 43 22.44 -1.60 -8.42
N GLU A 44 21.92 -1.90 -7.24
CA GLU A 44 20.51 -2.29 -7.04
C GLU A 44 19.58 -1.26 -7.69
N LYS A 45 19.83 0.04 -7.45
CA LYS A 45 19.05 1.12 -8.04
C LYS A 45 19.13 1.12 -9.57
N LYS A 46 20.29 0.87 -10.17
CA LYS A 46 20.40 0.78 -11.64
C LYS A 46 19.59 -0.39 -12.18
N ILE A 47 19.75 -1.57 -11.60
CA ILE A 47 19.08 -2.80 -12.03
C ILE A 47 17.56 -2.61 -11.93
N THR A 48 17.07 -2.12 -10.79
CA THR A 48 15.64 -1.87 -10.57
C THR A 48 15.11 -0.79 -11.51
N THR A 49 15.87 0.29 -11.76
CA THR A 49 15.48 1.32 -12.72
C THR A 49 15.34 0.76 -14.14
N LEU A 50 16.34 0.00 -14.61
CA LEU A 50 16.30 -0.63 -15.93
C LEU A 50 15.12 -1.61 -16.04
N ALA A 51 14.94 -2.47 -15.04
CA ALA A 51 13.82 -3.42 -15.01
C ALA A 51 12.46 -2.72 -15.05
N ASN A 52 12.30 -1.59 -14.34
CA ASN A 52 11.07 -0.81 -14.37
C ASN A 52 10.83 -0.18 -15.75
N VAL A 53 11.87 0.37 -16.40
CA VAL A 53 11.76 0.90 -17.76
C VAL A 53 11.32 -0.19 -18.75
N GLU A 54 11.86 -1.40 -18.65
CA GLU A 54 11.45 -2.51 -19.53
C GLU A 54 10.03 -3.00 -19.22
N ARG A 55 9.62 -3.05 -17.93
CA ARG A 55 8.22 -3.34 -17.56
C ARG A 55 7.26 -2.32 -18.15
N ASP A 56 7.60 -1.04 -18.07
CA ASP A 56 6.78 0.03 -18.64
C ASP A 56 6.66 -0.10 -20.16
N ARG A 57 7.74 -0.47 -20.86
CA ARG A 57 7.70 -0.74 -22.31
C ARG A 57 6.80 -1.91 -22.65
N ILE A 58 6.89 -3.01 -21.90
CA ILE A 58 6.05 -4.20 -22.11
C ILE A 58 4.58 -3.84 -21.84
N ALA A 59 4.29 -3.10 -20.77
CA ALA A 59 2.94 -2.64 -20.45
C ALA A 59 2.37 -1.72 -21.54
N GLN A 60 3.17 -0.80 -22.09
CA GLN A 60 2.75 0.06 -23.19
C GLN A 60 2.50 -0.74 -24.48
N TRP A 61 3.35 -1.73 -24.78
CA TRP A 61 3.14 -2.63 -25.90
C TRP A 61 1.86 -3.43 -25.74
N GLU A 62 1.63 -4.04 -24.58
CA GLU A 62 0.41 -4.77 -24.25
C GLU A 62 -0.84 -3.88 -24.44
N GLN A 63 -0.84 -2.67 -23.87
CA GLN A 63 -1.94 -1.74 -24.03
C GLN A 63 -2.20 -1.39 -25.50
N LYS A 64 -1.14 -1.22 -26.30
CA LYS A 64 -1.27 -0.92 -27.73
C LYS A 64 -1.90 -2.09 -28.50
N GLU A 65 -1.47 -3.32 -28.24
CA GLU A 65 -2.02 -4.52 -28.90
C GLU A 65 -3.46 -4.82 -28.45
N LEU A 66 -3.77 -4.59 -27.16
CA LEU A 66 -5.11 -4.80 -26.61
C LEU A 66 -6.10 -3.70 -27.00
N LYS A 67 -5.65 -2.48 -27.30
CA LYS A 67 -6.53 -1.35 -27.66
C LYS A 67 -7.53 -1.69 -28.77
N PRO A 68 -7.15 -2.17 -29.97
CA PRO A 68 -8.12 -2.49 -31.02
C PRO A 68 -9.08 -3.63 -30.63
N ILE A 69 -8.64 -4.55 -29.77
CA ILE A 69 -9.48 -5.64 -29.24
C ILE A 69 -10.52 -5.07 -28.28
N HIS A 70 -10.11 -4.22 -27.33
CA HIS A 70 -11.02 -3.54 -26.41
C HIS A 70 -12.00 -2.62 -27.14
N ASP A 71 -11.55 -1.90 -28.17
CA ASP A 71 -12.42 -1.08 -29.03
C ASP A 71 -13.49 -1.94 -29.71
N SER A 72 -13.10 -3.12 -30.21
CA SER A 72 -14.03 -4.09 -30.83
C SER A 72 -15.01 -4.69 -29.82
N ILE A 73 -14.54 -5.05 -28.62
CA ILE A 73 -15.39 -5.54 -27.53
C ILE A 73 -16.43 -4.48 -27.17
N SER A 74 -15.96 -3.26 -26.88
CA SER A 74 -16.83 -2.12 -26.53
C SER A 74 -17.85 -1.81 -27.62
N PHE A 75 -17.45 -1.87 -28.90
CA PHE A 75 -18.34 -1.74 -30.04
C PHE A 75 -19.49 -2.75 -29.98
N PHE A 76 -19.20 -4.04 -29.84
CA PHE A 76 -20.23 -5.08 -29.80
C PHE A 76 -21.09 -5.00 -28.53
N GLU A 77 -20.49 -4.76 -27.36
CA GLU A 77 -21.22 -4.61 -26.11
C GLU A 77 -22.21 -3.45 -26.17
N THR A 78 -21.81 -2.31 -26.73
CA THR A 78 -22.68 -1.14 -26.93
C THR A 78 -23.88 -1.49 -27.82
N HIS A 79 -23.67 -2.26 -28.89
CA HIS A 79 -24.76 -2.69 -29.78
C HIS A 79 -25.71 -3.67 -29.11
N ILE A 80 -25.19 -4.63 -28.34
CA ILE A 80 -25.98 -5.57 -27.55
C ILE A 80 -26.82 -4.82 -26.51
N GLN A 81 -26.23 -3.83 -25.83
CA GLN A 81 -26.91 -2.98 -24.86
C GLN A 81 -28.03 -2.17 -25.52
N ARG A 82 -27.76 -1.51 -26.65
CA ARG A 82 -28.77 -0.74 -27.40
C ARG A 82 -29.95 -1.62 -27.80
N TYR A 83 -29.68 -2.80 -28.37
CA TYR A 83 -30.73 -3.74 -28.75
C TYR A 83 -31.56 -4.20 -27.54
N HIS A 84 -30.92 -4.60 -26.43
CA HIS A 84 -31.64 -5.02 -25.23
C HIS A 84 -32.46 -3.87 -24.62
N ALA A 85 -31.96 -2.63 -24.68
CA ALA A 85 -32.70 -1.45 -24.23
C ALA A 85 -33.97 -1.22 -25.07
N GLU A 86 -33.90 -1.36 -26.40
CA GLU A 86 -35.07 -1.27 -27.28
C GLU A 86 -36.10 -2.38 -26.98
N GLN A 87 -35.65 -3.62 -26.76
CA GLN A 87 -36.55 -4.72 -26.40
C GLN A 87 -37.21 -4.50 -25.03
N LEU A 88 -36.48 -3.98 -24.04
CA LEU A 88 -37.02 -3.68 -22.72
C LEU A 88 -38.01 -2.51 -22.74
N ALA A 89 -37.78 -1.52 -23.60
CA ALA A 89 -38.72 -0.41 -23.82
C ALA A 89 -40.03 -0.88 -24.46
N ALA A 90 -39.97 -1.85 -25.36
CA ALA A 90 -41.14 -2.46 -25.97
C ALA A 90 -41.88 -3.42 -25.01
N ASP A 91 -41.15 -4.24 -24.24
CA ASP A 91 -41.69 -5.15 -23.23
C ASP A 91 -40.85 -5.12 -21.94
N PRO A 92 -41.33 -4.45 -20.87
CA PRO A 92 -40.63 -4.35 -19.59
C PRO A 92 -40.36 -5.70 -18.88
N LYS A 93 -40.96 -6.81 -19.34
CA LYS A 93 -40.70 -8.16 -18.82
C LYS A 93 -39.48 -8.81 -19.46
N GLN A 94 -38.96 -8.29 -20.57
CA GLN A 94 -37.75 -8.77 -21.25
C GLN A 94 -36.47 -8.36 -20.50
N LYS A 95 -36.32 -8.83 -19.24
CA LYS A 95 -35.14 -8.54 -18.43
C LYS A 95 -33.92 -9.38 -18.81
N THR A 96 -34.10 -10.39 -19.65
CA THR A 96 -33.03 -11.29 -20.09
C THR A 96 -33.29 -11.74 -21.51
N ILE A 97 -32.33 -11.46 -22.39
CA ILE A 97 -32.30 -12.01 -23.75
C ILE A 97 -31.24 -13.11 -23.76
N SER A 98 -31.62 -14.32 -24.15
CA SER A 98 -30.76 -15.51 -24.11
C SER A 98 -30.69 -16.16 -25.49
N THR A 99 -29.47 -16.46 -25.94
CA THR A 99 -29.19 -17.27 -27.12
C THR A 99 -28.26 -18.44 -26.74
N PRO A 100 -28.04 -19.43 -27.63
CA PRO A 100 -27.05 -20.47 -27.38
C PRO A 100 -25.62 -19.93 -27.18
N TYR A 101 -25.33 -18.71 -27.65
CA TYR A 101 -23.98 -18.12 -27.65
C TYR A 101 -23.78 -17.07 -26.56
N GLY A 102 -24.81 -16.72 -25.78
CA GLY A 102 -24.67 -15.71 -24.73
C GLY A 102 -25.99 -15.19 -24.18
N LYS A 103 -25.89 -14.33 -23.17
CA LYS A 103 -27.06 -13.70 -22.54
C LYS A 103 -26.77 -12.24 -22.24
N SER A 104 -27.73 -11.38 -22.54
CA SER A 104 -27.76 -9.99 -22.04
C SER A 104 -28.81 -9.91 -20.93
N LYS A 105 -28.45 -9.34 -19.78
CA LYS A 105 -29.33 -9.25 -18.60
C LYS A 105 -29.41 -7.81 -18.15
N THR A 106 -30.61 -7.34 -17.83
CA THR A 106 -30.78 -6.05 -17.18
C THR A 106 -30.86 -6.25 -15.66
N ARG A 107 -30.22 -5.34 -14.93
CA ARG A 107 -30.34 -5.26 -13.48
C ARG A 107 -30.71 -3.83 -13.14
N LYS A 108 -31.85 -3.65 -12.49
CA LYS A 108 -32.20 -2.38 -11.85
C LYS A 108 -31.61 -2.41 -10.45
N SER A 109 -30.62 -1.57 -10.20
CA SER A 109 -30.24 -1.22 -8.83
C SER A 109 -31.17 -0.10 -8.36
N GLY A 110 -31.59 -0.15 -7.09
CA GLY A 110 -32.39 0.92 -6.50
C GLY A 110 -31.60 2.22 -6.42
N GLU A 111 -32.31 3.34 -6.31
CA GLU A 111 -31.69 4.61 -5.93
C GLU A 111 -31.02 4.41 -4.57
N ALA A 112 -29.71 4.62 -4.53
CA ALA A 112 -28.90 4.49 -3.34
C ALA A 112 -28.02 5.75 -3.23
N PRO A 113 -27.83 6.29 -2.02
CA PRO A 113 -26.94 7.42 -1.82
C PRO A 113 -25.51 7.02 -2.18
N GLU A 114 -24.87 7.80 -3.07
CA GLU A 114 -23.47 7.65 -3.42
C GLU A 114 -22.63 8.66 -2.63
N GLN A 115 -21.55 8.18 -2.03
CA GLN A 115 -20.63 9.04 -1.29
C GLN A 115 -19.76 9.84 -2.26
N GLN A 116 -20.12 11.10 -2.48
CA GLN A 116 -19.37 12.01 -3.35
C GLN A 116 -18.26 12.78 -2.61
N ASP A 117 -18.52 13.23 -1.38
CA ASP A 117 -17.61 14.06 -0.59
C ASP A 117 -17.59 13.57 0.87
N LYS A 118 -16.44 13.03 1.28
CA LYS A 118 -16.27 12.45 2.61
C LYS A 118 -16.24 13.51 3.72
N GLU A 119 -15.71 14.69 3.43
CA GLU A 119 -15.52 15.75 4.44
C GLU A 119 -16.85 16.39 4.78
N LYS A 120 -17.68 16.69 3.77
CA LYS A 120 -19.03 17.22 4.00
C LYS A 120 -19.94 16.23 4.72
N LEU A 121 -19.83 14.94 4.40
CA LEU A 121 -20.59 13.90 5.10
C LEU A 121 -20.15 13.75 6.55
N LEU A 122 -18.85 13.84 6.82
CA LEU A 122 -18.32 13.81 8.18
C LEU A 122 -18.83 15.01 8.99
N GLN A 123 -18.78 16.22 8.42
CA GLN A 123 -19.27 17.42 9.07
C GLN A 123 -20.78 17.34 9.35
N TYR A 124 -21.57 16.89 8.38
CA TYR A 124 -23.01 16.65 8.58
C TYR A 124 -23.28 15.63 9.69
N ALA A 125 -22.54 14.52 9.73
CA ALA A 125 -22.70 13.51 10.77
C ALA A 125 -22.36 14.05 12.17
N ILE A 126 -21.32 14.88 12.30
CA ILE A 126 -20.94 15.55 13.56
C ILE A 126 -22.01 16.57 13.99
N GLU A 127 -22.45 17.45 13.08
CA GLU A 127 -23.45 18.49 13.36
C GLU A 127 -24.81 17.92 13.76
N ASN A 128 -25.15 16.72 13.28
CA ASN A 128 -26.40 16.04 13.58
C ASN A 128 -26.27 14.96 14.66
N HIS A 129 -25.13 14.87 15.34
CA HIS A 129 -24.87 13.91 16.43
C HIS A 129 -25.13 12.45 16.02
N LEU A 130 -24.78 12.07 14.79
CA LEU A 130 -24.90 10.70 14.26
C LEU A 130 -23.68 9.85 14.69
N ASP A 131 -23.43 9.76 15.99
CA ASP A 131 -22.21 9.17 16.57
C ASP A 131 -22.07 7.67 16.24
N ASP A 132 -23.18 6.97 16.10
CA ASP A 132 -23.30 5.57 15.67
C ASP A 132 -22.93 5.34 14.19
N CYS A 133 -22.88 6.41 13.38
CA CYS A 133 -22.39 6.39 12.00
C CYS A 133 -20.92 6.81 11.88
N LEU A 134 -20.30 7.24 12.99
CA LEU A 134 -18.91 7.67 13.03
C LEU A 134 -18.01 6.53 13.51
N LYS A 135 -16.88 6.36 12.83
CA LYS A 135 -15.85 5.43 13.27
C LYS A 135 -14.99 6.10 14.34
N THR A 136 -15.33 5.87 15.60
CA THR A 136 -14.54 6.36 16.74
C THR A 136 -13.35 5.44 16.98
N GLU A 137 -12.20 5.78 16.40
CA GLU A 137 -10.94 5.10 16.69
C GLU A 137 -10.15 5.85 17.76
N VAL A 138 -9.58 5.10 18.70
CA VAL A 138 -8.64 5.64 19.67
C VAL A 138 -7.39 6.12 18.92
N LYS A 139 -7.09 7.41 19.02
CA LYS A 139 -5.82 7.97 18.57
C LYS A 139 -4.69 7.50 19.49
N TRP A 140 -4.22 6.27 19.27
CA TRP A 140 -3.20 5.62 20.10
C TRP A 140 -1.94 6.48 20.28
N GLY A 141 -1.54 7.19 19.22
CA GLY A 141 -0.38 8.08 19.23
C GLY A 141 -0.47 9.21 20.26
N ASP A 142 -1.68 9.74 20.50
CA ASP A 142 -1.91 10.81 21.48
C ASP A 142 -2.28 10.26 22.85
N LEU A 143 -3.07 9.18 22.89
CA LEU A 143 -3.45 8.51 24.13
C LEU A 143 -2.21 8.01 24.90
N LYS A 144 -1.27 7.35 24.22
CA LYS A 144 -0.07 6.79 24.86
C LYS A 144 0.85 7.85 25.48
N LYS A 145 0.76 9.13 25.06
CA LYS A 145 1.56 10.23 25.62
C LYS A 145 1.08 10.65 27.01
N LYS A 146 -0.18 10.36 27.34
CA LYS A 146 -0.79 10.64 28.64
C LYS A 146 -0.49 9.58 29.69
N PHE A 147 0.11 8.47 29.26
CA PHE A 147 0.44 7.36 30.14
C PHE A 147 1.84 7.51 30.72
N LYS A 148 1.99 7.15 31.99
CA LYS A 148 3.25 7.05 32.72
C LYS A 148 3.50 5.59 33.09
N ILE A 149 4.77 5.22 33.13
CA ILE A 149 5.18 3.91 33.63
C ILE A 149 5.55 4.13 35.10
N GLU A 150 4.82 3.51 36.02
CA GLU A 150 5.11 3.52 37.45
C GLU A 150 5.41 2.10 37.94
N GLU A 151 6.28 2.01 38.95
CA GLU A 151 6.61 0.75 39.59
C GLU A 151 5.83 0.64 40.89
N ILE A 152 4.81 -0.21 40.90
CA ILE A 152 3.99 -0.48 42.07
C ILE A 152 4.27 -1.92 42.50
N SER A 153 4.80 -2.10 43.71
CA SER A 153 5.11 -3.43 44.29
C SER A 153 6.08 -4.30 43.47
N GLY A 154 7.00 -3.69 42.72
CA GLY A 154 8.02 -4.40 41.93
C GLY A 154 7.58 -4.80 40.52
N GLU A 155 6.38 -4.42 40.09
CA GLU A 155 5.89 -4.60 38.72
C GLU A 155 5.70 -3.24 38.03
N LYS A 156 6.16 -3.13 36.77
CA LYS A 156 5.98 -1.93 35.94
C LYS A 156 4.56 -1.91 35.37
N VAL A 157 3.75 -0.98 35.85
CA VAL A 157 2.37 -0.78 35.41
C VAL A 157 2.24 0.55 34.66
N ILE A 158 1.26 0.63 33.76
CA ILE A 158 0.97 1.83 32.98
C ILE A 158 -0.19 2.55 33.65
N VAL A 159 0.06 3.77 34.13
CA VAL A 159 -0.92 4.63 34.78
C VAL A 159 -1.25 5.84 33.92
N ASP A 160 -2.48 6.33 33.96
CA ASP A 160 -2.88 7.58 33.31
C ASP A 160 -2.54 8.83 34.16
N GLU A 161 -2.98 10.01 33.72
CA GLU A 161 -2.72 11.29 34.40
C GLU A 161 -3.33 11.35 35.82
N ASP A 162 -4.37 10.55 36.07
CA ASP A 162 -5.08 10.47 37.35
C ASP A 162 -4.57 9.31 38.24
N GLY A 163 -3.54 8.59 37.79
CA GLY A 163 -2.94 7.47 38.52
C GLY A 163 -3.72 6.16 38.43
N GLN A 164 -4.68 6.04 37.49
CA GLN A 164 -5.43 4.80 37.27
C GLN A 164 -4.67 3.85 36.34
N ILE A 165 -4.69 2.55 36.65
CA ILE A 165 -4.07 1.52 35.83
C ILE A 165 -4.85 1.40 34.51
N VAL A 166 -4.15 1.56 33.39
CA VAL A 166 -4.74 1.51 32.06
C VAL A 166 -4.95 0.07 31.61
N PRO A 167 -6.20 -0.38 31.36
CA PRO A 167 -6.46 -1.73 30.87
C PRO A 167 -6.02 -1.91 29.41
N GLY A 168 -5.51 -3.10 29.07
CA GLY A 168 -5.19 -3.48 27.69
C GLY A 168 -3.85 -2.98 27.14
N VAL A 169 -2.96 -2.46 27.99
CA VAL A 169 -1.62 -2.00 27.58
C VAL A 169 -0.54 -2.74 28.37
N THR A 170 0.49 -3.21 27.67
CA THR A 170 1.67 -3.84 28.27
C THR A 170 2.91 -2.97 28.05
N VAL A 171 3.79 -2.89 29.04
CA VAL A 171 5.08 -2.22 28.91
C VAL A 171 5.93 -2.98 27.90
N LYS A 172 6.24 -2.36 26.76
CA LYS A 172 7.27 -2.90 25.87
C LYS A 172 8.62 -2.76 26.57
N PRO A 173 9.45 -3.82 26.62
CA PRO A 173 10.79 -3.69 27.15
C PRO A 173 11.56 -2.65 26.35
N GLU A 174 12.46 -1.96 27.01
CA GLU A 174 13.36 -1.02 26.36
C GLU A 174 14.18 -1.76 25.31
N SER A 175 14.04 -1.37 24.05
CA SER A 175 14.73 -1.97 22.92
C SER A 175 15.46 -0.89 22.16
N ILE A 176 16.76 -1.10 21.93
CA ILE A 176 17.56 -0.23 21.09
C ILE A 176 17.44 -0.73 19.64
N SER A 177 16.99 0.14 18.74
CA SER A 177 16.93 -0.14 17.30
C SER A 177 18.04 0.62 16.57
N TYR A 178 18.64 -0.02 15.57
CA TYR A 178 19.68 0.58 14.74
C TYR A 178 19.15 0.77 13.31
N SER A 179 19.39 1.94 12.72
CA SER A 179 19.10 2.24 11.31
C SER A 179 20.41 2.55 10.57
N VAL A 180 20.50 2.12 9.32
CA VAL A 180 21.66 2.37 8.45
C VAL A 180 21.22 3.22 7.27
N GLU A 181 21.80 4.41 7.14
CA GLU A 181 21.49 5.39 6.10
C GLU A 181 22.74 5.67 5.27
N VAL A 182 22.70 5.26 4.00
CA VAL A 182 23.75 5.45 2.98
C VAL A 182 23.12 5.59 1.60
#